data_AF-A0A938HSK4-F1
#
_entry.id   AF-A0A938HSK4-F1
#
_cell.length_a   1.000
_cell.length_b   1.000
_cell.length_c   1.000
_cell.angle_alpha   90.00
_cell.angle_beta   90.00
_cell.angle_gamma   90.00
#
_symmetry.space_group_name_H-M   'P 1'
#
loop_
_entity.id
_entity.type
_entity.pdbx_description
1 polymer ?
#
loop_
_entity_poly.entity_id
_entity_poly.type
_entity_poly.pdbx_seq_one_letter_code
_entity_poly.pdbx_strand_id
1 'polypeptide(L)'
;MTLLTPVRSDTLPENSTYRDDGCDVFDSCLNCPLPICKYDDPEYLRRTVRGARDQAILDARAQENLSVNALAERFTVSTRTVHRVLQSERLGKRQVEPEIAELRVVPREPRQLFRRPRPLPEIWPAASIRRDQPVASSRRMVLQGAA
;
A
#
# COMPACT_ATOMS: atom_id res chain seq x y z
N MET A 1 -26.36 7.20 -37.33
CA MET A 1 -24.88 7.15 -37.32
C MET A 1 -24.39 8.16 -36.30
N THR A 2 -23.98 7.71 -35.13
CA THR A 2 -23.49 8.59 -34.07
C THR A 2 -22.07 9.02 -34.44
N LEU A 3 -21.89 10.30 -34.78
CA LEU A 3 -20.57 10.86 -35.04
C LEU A 3 -19.88 11.09 -33.69
N LEU A 4 -18.80 10.34 -33.43
CA LEU A 4 -17.96 10.56 -32.27
C LEU A 4 -17.24 11.91 -32.45
N THR A 5 -17.35 12.77 -31.43
CA THR A 5 -16.68 14.07 -31.42
C THR A 5 -15.17 13.84 -31.29
N PRO A 6 -14.31 14.48 -32.11
CA PRO A 6 -12.88 14.28 -32.04
C PRO A 6 -12.36 14.78 -30.69
N VAL A 7 -11.70 13.88 -29.95
CA VAL A 7 -10.98 14.19 -28.73
C VAL A 7 -9.75 15.04 -29.10
N ARG A 8 -9.39 16.01 -28.25
CA ARG A 8 -8.19 16.83 -28.45
C ARG A 8 -6.95 15.94 -28.52
N SER A 9 -6.10 16.17 -29.52
CA SER A 9 -4.89 15.38 -29.79
C SER A 9 -3.99 15.24 -28.56
N ASP A 10 -3.86 16.30 -27.77
CA ASP A 10 -2.91 16.37 -26.64
C ASP A 10 -3.34 15.49 -25.45
N THR A 11 -4.58 15.00 -25.46
CA THR A 11 -5.10 14.10 -24.42
C THR A 11 -4.94 12.63 -24.79
N LEU A 12 -4.43 12.36 -25.99
CA LEU A 12 -4.16 11.00 -26.43
C LEU A 12 -2.93 10.42 -25.70
N PRO A 13 -2.94 9.13 -25.33
CA PRO A 13 -1.80 8.45 -24.70
C PRO A 13 -0.52 8.57 -25.53
N GLU A 14 -0.62 8.47 -26.86
CA GLU A 14 0.52 8.62 -27.78
C GLU A 14 1.20 9.99 -27.73
N ASN A 15 0.49 11.03 -27.27
CA ASN A 15 1.00 12.39 -27.10
C ASN A 15 1.31 12.72 -25.63
N SER A 16 1.15 11.75 -24.72
CA SER A 16 1.46 11.89 -23.30
C SER A 16 2.88 11.43 -23.02
N THR A 17 3.72 12.30 -22.44
CA THR A 17 5.05 11.91 -21.98
C THR A 17 4.93 11.17 -20.65
N TYR A 18 4.97 9.83 -20.68
CA TYR A 18 5.05 9.01 -19.48
C TYR A 18 6.43 9.16 -18.83
N ARG A 19 6.46 9.46 -17.54
CA ARG A 19 7.70 9.55 -16.78
C ARG A 19 8.09 8.17 -16.28
N ASP A 20 9.34 7.80 -16.55
CA ASP A 20 9.91 6.54 -16.08
C ASP A 20 10.83 6.80 -14.87
N ASP A 21 10.22 7.19 -13.76
CA ASP A 21 10.94 7.56 -12.53
C ASP A 21 11.17 6.36 -11.59
N GLY A 22 10.61 5.19 -11.92
CA GLY A 22 10.72 3.99 -11.09
C GLY A 22 10.09 4.15 -9.70
N CYS A 23 10.59 3.35 -8.76
CA CYS A 23 10.11 3.31 -7.38
C CYS A 23 11.18 2.76 -6.41
N ASP A 24 10.90 2.72 -5.10
CA ASP A 24 11.83 2.20 -4.07
C ASP A 24 12.29 0.73 -4.24
N VAL A 25 11.71 0.00 -5.19
CA VAL A 25 12.09 -1.39 -5.52
C VAL A 25 12.93 -1.47 -6.78
N PHE A 26 12.71 -0.61 -7.76
CA PHE A 26 13.41 -0.63 -9.04
C PHE A 26 13.32 0.73 -9.74
N ASP A 27 14.41 1.17 -10.36
CA ASP A 27 14.59 2.56 -10.83
C ASP A 27 13.85 2.90 -12.16
N SER A 28 13.27 1.90 -12.85
CA SER A 28 12.51 2.10 -14.10
C SER A 28 11.21 1.28 -14.09
N CYS A 29 10.07 1.96 -14.13
CA CYS A 29 8.75 1.35 -14.27
C CYS A 29 8.64 0.52 -15.56
N LEU A 30 9.26 0.97 -16.64
CA LEU A 30 9.16 0.30 -17.95
C LEU A 30 10.01 -0.96 -18.06
N ASN A 31 11.06 -1.09 -17.23
CA ASN A 31 11.96 -2.25 -17.22
C ASN A 31 11.89 -3.02 -15.89
N CYS A 32 10.82 -2.84 -15.13
CA CYS A 32 10.68 -3.44 -13.82
C CYS A 32 10.56 -4.97 -13.91
N PRO A 33 11.38 -5.75 -13.17
CA PRO A 33 11.30 -7.21 -13.18
C PRO A 33 10.14 -7.76 -12.35
N LEU A 34 9.36 -6.89 -11.69
CA LEU A 34 8.23 -7.33 -10.88
C LEU A 34 7.07 -7.79 -11.77
N PRO A 35 6.49 -8.97 -11.52
CA PRO A 35 5.33 -9.45 -12.27
C PRO A 35 4.05 -8.66 -11.93
N ILE A 36 3.98 -8.08 -10.73
CA ILE A 36 2.89 -7.20 -10.29
C ILE A 36 3.49 -5.94 -9.68
N CYS A 37 3.03 -4.78 -10.16
CA CYS A 37 3.49 -3.49 -9.65
C CYS A 37 3.12 -3.34 -8.17
N LYS A 38 4.03 -2.80 -7.37
CA LYS A 38 3.80 -2.53 -5.94
C LYS A 38 2.64 -1.57 -5.67
N TYR A 39 2.32 -0.71 -6.64
CA TYR A 39 1.24 0.27 -6.53
C TYR A 39 -0.11 -0.37 -6.89
N ASP A 40 -0.11 -1.39 -7.75
CA ASP A 40 -1.31 -2.14 -8.12
C ASP A 40 -1.74 -3.07 -6.98
N ASP A 41 -0.78 -3.79 -6.39
CA ASP A 41 -1.01 -4.60 -5.20
C ASP A 41 0.05 -4.31 -4.11
N PRO A 42 -0.25 -3.45 -3.13
CA PRO A 42 0.68 -3.09 -2.06
C PRO A 42 1.02 -4.26 -1.13
N GLU A 43 0.20 -5.31 -1.12
CA GLU A 43 0.42 -6.51 -0.30
C GLU A 43 1.12 -7.62 -1.09
N TYR A 44 1.22 -7.55 -2.42
CA TYR A 44 1.93 -8.52 -3.25
C TYR A 44 3.39 -8.66 -2.81
N LEU A 45 4.16 -7.57 -2.85
CA LEU A 45 5.57 -7.58 -2.46
C LEU A 45 5.79 -8.13 -1.04
N ARG A 46 4.91 -7.74 -0.11
CA ARG A 46 5.00 -8.17 1.29
C ARG A 46 4.76 -9.66 1.42
N ARG A 47 3.80 -10.21 0.68
CA ARG A 47 3.49 -11.63 0.66
C ARG A 47 4.62 -12.42 -0.01
N THR A 48 5.11 -11.97 -1.16
CA THR A 48 6.20 -12.62 -1.91
C THR A 48 7.49 -12.69 -1.09
N VAL A 49 7.92 -11.56 -0.51
CA VAL A 49 9.14 -11.52 0.33
C VAL A 49 9.01 -12.41 1.56
N ARG A 50 7.84 -12.41 2.22
CA ARG A 50 7.60 -13.31 3.36
C ARG A 50 7.61 -14.77 2.94
N GLY A 51 6.96 -15.11 1.83
CA GLY A 51 6.90 -16.46 1.28
C GLY A 51 8.28 -17.00 0.89
N ALA A 52 9.10 -16.17 0.24
CA ALA A 52 10.47 -16.51 -0.13
C ALA A 52 11.36 -16.76 1.10
N ARG A 53 11.29 -15.88 2.12
CA ARG A 53 12.02 -16.08 3.38
C ARG A 53 11.56 -17.37 4.10
N ASP A 54 10.26 -17.58 4.18
CA ASP A 54 9.71 -18.76 4.85
C ASP A 54 10.10 -20.05 4.12
N GLN A 55 10.20 -20.04 2.78
CA GLN A 55 10.77 -21.14 2.00
C GLN A 55 12.24 -21.39 2.38
N ALA A 56 13.05 -20.33 2.37
CA ALA A 56 14.48 -20.44 2.67
C ALA A 56 14.74 -21.01 4.09
N ILE A 57 13.88 -20.69 5.07
CA ILE A 57 13.94 -21.27 6.41
C ILE A 57 13.70 -22.79 6.38
N LEU A 58 12.72 -23.25 5.60
CA LEU A 58 12.39 -24.66 5.46
C LEU A 58 13.50 -25.42 4.74
N ASP A 59 14.02 -24.86 3.65
CA ASP A 59 15.11 -25.46 2.88
C ASP A 59 16.38 -25.60 3.74
N ALA A 60 16.74 -24.54 4.48
CA ALA A 60 17.86 -24.59 5.42
C ALA A 60 17.66 -25.64 6.53
N ARG A 61 16.43 -25.80 7.05
CA ARG A 61 16.11 -26.82 8.04
C ARG A 61 16.24 -28.23 7.45
N ALA A 62 15.82 -28.43 6.20
CA ALA A 62 15.85 -29.72 5.52
C ALA A 62 17.28 -30.14 5.14
N GLN A 63 18.11 -29.20 4.67
CA GLN A 63 19.47 -29.48 4.21
C GLN A 63 20.47 -29.62 5.37
N GLU A 64 20.37 -28.76 6.39
CA GLU A 64 21.43 -28.60 7.40
C GLU A 64 21.03 -29.11 8.79
N ASN A 65 19.79 -29.56 8.98
CA ASN A 65 19.23 -30.02 10.28
C ASN A 65 19.42 -29.03 11.45
N LEU A 66 19.60 -27.73 11.15
CA LEU A 66 19.90 -26.67 12.12
C LEU A 66 18.80 -26.48 13.16
N SER A 67 19.19 -26.32 14.44
CA SER A 67 18.26 -26.05 15.52
C SER A 67 17.43 -24.77 15.28
N VAL A 68 16.27 -24.68 15.95
CA VAL A 68 15.37 -23.53 15.83
C VAL A 68 16.08 -22.21 16.18
N ASN A 69 17.00 -22.24 17.16
CA ASN A 69 17.76 -21.07 17.56
C ASN A 69 18.77 -20.65 16.48
N ALA A 70 19.48 -21.62 15.88
CA ALA A 70 20.43 -21.34 14.81
C ALA A 70 19.73 -20.75 13.56
N LEU A 71 18.52 -21.22 13.24
CA LEU A 71 17.70 -20.65 12.18
C LEU A 71 17.22 -19.23 12.51
N ALA A 72 16.83 -18.98 13.75
CA ALA A 72 16.41 -17.66 14.22
C ALA A 72 17.54 -16.63 14.07
N GLU A 73 18.75 -17.00 14.47
CA GLU A 73 19.95 -16.17 14.32
C GLU A 73 20.30 -15.92 12.85
N ARG A 74 20.39 -16.98 12.03
CA ARG A 74 20.77 -16.87 10.60
C ARG A 74 19.84 -15.97 9.81
N PHE A 75 18.53 -16.07 10.04
CA PHE A 75 17.53 -15.28 9.31
C PHE A 75 17.17 -13.97 10.02
N THR A 76 17.81 -13.66 11.17
CA THR A 76 17.51 -12.47 11.99
C THR A 76 16.02 -12.35 12.32
N VAL A 77 15.41 -13.48 12.74
CA VAL A 77 14.00 -13.57 13.09
C VAL A 77 13.82 -14.11 14.50
N SER A 78 12.69 -13.79 15.15
CA SER A 78 12.33 -14.42 16.42
C SER A 78 12.18 -15.96 16.28
N THR A 79 12.52 -16.70 17.34
CA THR A 79 12.25 -18.14 17.45
C THR A 79 10.78 -18.49 17.20
N ARG A 80 9.85 -17.66 17.70
CA ARG A 80 8.40 -17.78 17.43
C ARG A 80 8.07 -17.80 15.93
N THR A 81 8.80 -17.03 15.12
CA THR A 81 8.59 -16.98 13.67
C THR A 81 9.02 -18.29 13.01
N VAL A 82 10.17 -18.83 13.42
CA VAL A 82 10.65 -20.14 12.94
C VAL A 82 9.65 -21.24 13.31
N HIS A 83 9.20 -21.29 14.57
CA HIS A 83 8.18 -22.24 15.00
C HIS A 83 6.88 -22.14 14.19
N ARG A 84 6.41 -20.91 13.93
CA ARG A 84 5.20 -20.68 13.12
C ARG A 84 5.38 -21.20 11.70
N VAL A 85 6.52 -20.92 11.06
CA VAL A 85 6.81 -21.39 9.69
C VAL A 85 6.81 -22.92 9.63
N LEU A 86 7.51 -23.57 10.57
CA LEU A 86 7.55 -25.04 10.66
C LEU A 86 6.17 -25.64 10.94
N GLN A 87 5.34 -24.98 11.75
CA GLN A 87 3.98 -25.43 12.01
C GLN A 87 3.08 -25.26 10.77
N SER A 88 3.21 -24.15 10.04
CA SER A 88 2.45 -23.88 8.83
C SER A 88 2.74 -24.88 7.72
N GLU A 89 4.00 -25.33 7.61
CA GLU A 89 4.42 -26.38 6.68
C GLU A 89 3.78 -27.73 7.02
N ARG A 90 3.85 -28.17 8.28
CA ARG A 90 3.20 -29.41 8.76
C ARG A 90 1.69 -29.45 8.52
N LEU A 91 1.04 -28.29 8.60
CA LEU A 91 -0.41 -28.16 8.39
C LEU A 91 -0.80 -28.05 6.91
N GLY A 92 0.15 -28.03 5.97
CA GLY A 92 -0.09 -27.91 4.54
C GLY A 92 -0.78 -26.60 4.12
N LYS A 93 -0.73 -25.55 4.96
CA LYS A 93 -1.50 -24.30 4.75
C LYS A 93 -0.86 -23.32 3.76
N ARG A 94 0.05 -23.76 2.89
CA ARG A 94 0.91 -22.84 2.13
C ARG A 94 0.60 -22.85 0.64
N GLN A 95 0.20 -21.69 0.13
CA GLN A 95 0.14 -21.39 -1.31
C GLN A 95 1.52 -20.89 -1.72
N VAL A 96 2.15 -21.55 -2.69
CA VAL A 96 3.45 -21.14 -3.24
C VAL A 96 3.28 -21.02 -4.75
N GLU A 97 3.32 -19.79 -5.28
CA GLU A 97 3.66 -19.54 -6.68
C GLU A 97 4.94 -18.69 -6.66
N PRO A 98 6.13 -19.23 -7.02
CA PRO A 98 7.36 -18.46 -7.00
C PRO A 98 7.96 -18.37 -8.41
N GLU A 99 7.93 -17.18 -9.01
CA GLU A 99 8.85 -16.80 -10.09
C GLU A 99 9.45 -15.42 -9.80
N ILE A 100 10.16 -15.27 -8.68
CA ILE A 100 11.22 -14.25 -8.62
C ILE A 100 12.27 -14.72 -7.61
N ALA A 101 13.20 -15.56 -8.08
CA ALA A 101 14.48 -15.73 -7.42
C ALA A 101 15.27 -14.42 -7.60
N GLU A 102 15.95 -13.98 -6.54
CA GLU A 102 16.87 -12.82 -6.50
C GLU A 102 16.28 -11.43 -6.17
N LEU A 103 15.43 -11.32 -5.15
CA LEU A 103 15.35 -10.06 -4.38
C LEU A 103 16.13 -10.22 -3.07
N ARG A 104 17.33 -9.60 -2.99
CA ARG A 104 18.21 -9.63 -1.82
C ARG A 104 17.55 -8.89 -0.66
N VAL A 105 16.94 -9.63 0.26
CA VAL A 105 16.32 -9.07 1.48
C VAL A 105 17.41 -8.55 2.41
N VAL A 106 17.52 -7.22 2.53
CA VAL A 106 18.32 -6.57 3.58
C VAL A 106 17.60 -6.74 4.93
N PRO A 107 18.30 -7.07 6.04
CA PRO A 107 17.69 -7.17 7.36
C PRO A 107 16.94 -5.89 7.74
N ARG A 108 15.70 -6.03 8.23
CA ARG A 108 14.93 -4.91 8.78
C ARG A 108 15.42 -4.56 10.17
N GLU A 109 15.88 -3.33 10.36
CA GLU A 109 16.11 -2.75 11.68
C GLU A 109 14.83 -2.81 12.54
N PRO A 110 14.97 -2.97 13.88
CA PRO A 110 13.84 -2.97 14.79
C PRO A 110 13.18 -1.58 14.85
N ARG A 111 12.04 -1.51 14.16
CA ARG A 111 10.87 -0.63 14.36
C ARG A 111 10.86 0.21 15.66
N GLN A 112 11.18 1.50 15.56
CA GLN A 112 10.35 2.52 16.23
C GLN A 112 9.26 2.93 15.26
N LEU A 113 8.14 2.21 15.27
CA LEU A 113 7.16 2.26 14.18
C LEU A 113 6.50 3.62 13.97
N PHE A 114 6.38 4.49 14.98
CA PHE A 114 5.95 5.89 14.82
C PHE A 114 6.47 6.72 16.00
N ARG A 115 7.09 7.88 15.74
CA ARG A 115 7.12 8.95 16.76
C ARG A 115 5.66 9.34 17.03
N ARG A 116 5.26 9.52 18.29
CA ARG A 116 3.94 10.10 18.59
C ARG A 116 3.77 11.38 17.77
N PRO A 117 2.65 11.58 17.06
CA PRO A 117 2.40 12.84 16.38
C PRO A 117 2.61 13.97 17.38
N ARG A 118 3.41 14.98 17.00
CA ARG A 118 3.43 16.21 17.78
C ARG A 118 1.98 16.74 17.83
N PRO A 119 1.47 17.17 18.99
CA PRO A 119 0.16 17.80 19.03
C PRO A 119 0.16 18.95 18.01
N LEU A 120 -0.91 19.02 17.21
CA LEU A 120 -1.04 20.07 16.21
C LEU A 120 -0.97 21.44 16.92
N PRO A 121 -0.26 22.43 16.36
CA PRO A 121 -0.29 23.78 16.90
C PRO A 121 -1.73 24.33 16.87
N GLU A 122 -2.14 25.02 17.94
CA GLU A 122 -3.44 25.71 18.04
C GLU A 122 -3.47 26.94 17.12
N ILE A 123 -3.60 26.73 15.81
CA ILE A 123 -3.67 27.83 14.83
C ILE A 123 -4.98 27.88 14.05
N TRP A 124 -6.06 27.31 14.59
CA TRP A 124 -7.41 27.63 14.12
C TRP A 124 -8.12 28.47 15.18
N PRO A 125 -8.51 29.72 14.93
CA PRO A 125 -9.46 30.36 15.83
C PRO A 125 -10.73 29.51 15.77
N ALA A 126 -11.35 29.23 16.91
CA ALA A 126 -12.68 28.65 16.97
C ALA A 126 -13.64 29.59 16.22
N ALA A 127 -13.73 29.42 14.90
CA ALA A 127 -14.60 30.19 14.05
C ALA A 127 -16.00 29.81 14.51
N SER A 128 -16.62 30.73 15.22
CA SER A 128 -18.01 30.69 15.63
C SER A 128 -18.85 30.33 14.42
N ILE A 129 -19.22 29.06 14.30
CA ILE A 129 -20.33 28.66 13.45
C ILE A 129 -21.54 29.32 14.12
N ARG A 130 -21.90 30.52 13.65
CA ARG A 130 -23.18 31.15 13.97
C ARG A 130 -24.26 30.26 13.34
N ARG A 131 -24.65 29.22 14.08
CA ARG A 131 -25.99 28.66 13.95
C ARG A 131 -26.92 29.76 14.45
N ASP A 132 -27.96 30.05 13.66
CA ASP A 132 -29.00 31.05 13.88
C ASP A 132 -28.82 32.34 13.05
N GLN A 133 -29.14 32.24 11.78
CA GLN A 133 -30.05 33.22 11.19
C GLN A 133 -31.31 32.48 10.70
N PRO A 134 -32.52 32.90 11.14
CA PRO A 134 -33.75 32.36 10.59
C PRO A 134 -33.90 32.82 9.13
N VAL A 135 -34.16 31.87 8.23
CA VAL A 135 -34.56 32.15 6.85
C VAL A 135 -35.87 32.93 6.92
N ALA A 136 -35.84 34.21 6.51
CA ALA A 136 -37.03 35.02 6.40
C ALA A 136 -37.99 34.36 5.40
N SER A 137 -39.13 33.89 5.94
CA SER A 137 -40.27 33.39 5.19
C SER A 137 -40.91 34.56 4.42
N SER A 138 -40.60 34.69 3.13
CA SER A 138 -41.38 35.56 2.25
C SER A 138 -42.71 34.86 1.94
N ARG A 139 -43.69 35.07 2.81
CA ARG A 139 -45.09 34.69 2.59
C ARG A 139 -46.01 35.82 3.01
N ARG A 140 -46.45 36.66 2.05
CA ARG A 140 -47.69 37.47 2.00
C ARG A 140 -47.53 38.57 0.93
N MET A 141 -48.54 39.07 0.21
CA MET A 141 -49.99 38.82 0.11
C MET A 141 -50.46 39.59 -1.14
N VAL A 142 -51.48 39.08 -1.82
CA VAL A 142 -52.31 39.83 -2.78
C VAL A 142 -53.18 40.86 -2.01
N LEU A 143 -53.68 41.89 -2.73
CA LEU A 143 -54.70 42.94 -2.41
C LEU A 143 -54.08 44.31 -2.06
N GLN A 144 -54.44 45.50 -2.58
CA GLN A 144 -55.57 46.06 -3.37
C GLN A 144 -55.10 47.38 -4.06
N GLY A 145 -55.81 47.85 -5.08
CA GLY A 145 -55.47 49.05 -5.88
C GLY A 145 -55.96 50.40 -5.34
N ALA A 146 -55.48 51.48 -5.99
CA ALA A 146 -56.10 52.81 -6.04
C ALA A 146 -55.44 53.67 -7.14
N ALA A 147 -56.20 54.00 -8.19
CA ALA A 147 -56.28 55.28 -8.91
C ALA A 147 -57.08 55.08 -10.21
#